data_AF-A0A392NIE0-F1
#
_entry.id   AF-A0A392NIE0-F1
#
_cell.length_a   1.000
_cell.length_b   1.000
_cell.length_c   1.000
_cell.angle_alpha   90.00
_cell.angle_beta   90.00
_cell.angle_gamma   90.00
#
_symmetry.space_group_name_H-M   'P 1'
#
loop_
_entity.id
_entity.type
_entity.pdbx_description
1 polymer ?
#
loop_
_entity_poly.entity_id
_entity_poly.type
_entity_poly.pdbx_seq_one_letter_code
_entity_poly.pdbx_strand_id
1 'polypeptide(L)'
;MQANNAYIFPGFGLGLVMSGAIRVHDDMLLAASEALANQVTEESYKKGMTYPPFTDIRKISANIAANVAAKAYELGLATHLPRPENLVKYAESCMYTPLYRNYR
;
A
#
# COMPACT_ATOMS: atom_id res chain seq x y z
N MET A 1 -16.06 -0.89 16.14
CA MET A 1 -15.22 -0.52 14.99
C MET A 1 -13.89 -1.25 15.13
N GLN A 2 -13.49 -2.09 14.17
CA GLN A 2 -12.13 -2.61 14.16
C GLN A 2 -11.24 -1.58 13.44
N ALA A 3 -10.64 -0.67 14.20
CA ALA A 3 -9.49 0.10 13.74
C ALA A 3 -8.27 -0.84 13.75
N ASN A 4 -8.25 -1.78 12.81
CA ASN A 4 -7.19 -2.77 12.74
C ASN A 4 -6.05 -2.19 11.89
N ASN A 5 -4.92 -1.90 12.52
CA ASN A 5 -3.74 -1.40 11.81
C ASN A 5 -3.21 -2.41 10.76
N ALA A 6 -3.73 -3.65 10.75
CA ALA A 6 -3.53 -4.62 9.68
C ALA A 6 -3.96 -4.12 8.28
N TYR A 7 -4.76 -3.06 8.17
CA TYR A 7 -5.06 -2.43 6.88
C TYR A 7 -3.92 -1.54 6.36
N ILE A 8 -3.16 -0.89 7.24
CA ILE A 8 -2.12 0.08 6.86
C ILE A 8 -0.73 -0.55 6.84
N PHE A 9 -0.33 -1.28 7.90
CA PHE A 9 1.04 -1.76 8.04
C PHE A 9 1.57 -2.60 6.86
N PRO A 10 0.79 -3.53 6.27
CA PRO A 10 1.29 -4.34 5.15
C PRO A 10 1.58 -3.50 3.90
N GLY A 11 0.67 -2.60 3.53
CA GLY A 11 0.86 -1.70 2.39
C GLY A 11 1.95 -0.67 2.65
N PHE A 12 1.99 -0.10 3.85
CA PHE A 12 2.99 0.88 4.26
C PHE A 12 4.41 0.32 4.21
N GLY A 13 4.61 -0.86 4.81
CA GLY A 13 5.91 -1.55 4.79
C GLY A 13 6.34 -1.90 3.37
N LEU A 14 5.43 -2.41 2.55
CA LEU A 14 5.72 -2.71 1.14
C LEU A 14 6.13 -1.45 0.37
N GLY A 15 5.44 -0.32 0.59
CA GLY A 15 5.75 0.98 -0.02
C GLY A 15 7.14 1.49 0.31
N LEU A 16 7.56 1.35 1.58
CA LEU A 16 8.93 1.70 2.01
C LEU A 16 9.98 0.80 1.36
N VAL A 17 9.75 -0.52 1.34
CA VAL A 17 10.69 -1.50 0.78
C VAL A 17 10.84 -1.33 -0.72
N MET A 18 9.73 -1.20 -1.46
CA MET A 18 9.77 -1.09 -2.93
C MET A 18 10.39 0.24 -3.40
N SER A 19 10.22 1.33 -2.64
CA SER A 19 10.85 2.63 -2.93
C SER A 19 12.29 2.75 -2.41
N GLY A 20 12.74 1.81 -1.58
CA GLY A 20 14.02 1.92 -0.89
C GLY A 20 14.07 3.14 0.03
N ALA A 21 12.96 3.46 0.71
CA ALA A 21 12.89 4.61 1.59
C ALA A 21 13.82 4.44 2.79
N ILE A 22 14.75 5.38 2.98
CA ILE A 22 15.73 5.34 4.09
C ILE A 22 15.21 5.95 5.40
N ARG A 23 14.15 6.76 5.32
CA ARG A 23 13.51 7.40 6.48
C ARG A 23 12.01 7.42 6.29
N VAL A 24 11.29 7.23 7.40
CA VAL A 24 9.84 7.42 7.46
C VAL A 24 9.55 8.89 7.76
N HIS A 25 8.63 9.48 6.99
CA HIS A 25 8.13 10.84 7.19
C HIS A 25 6.63 10.81 7.50
N ASP A 26 6.13 11.78 8.27
CA ASP A 26 4.72 11.84 8.66
C ASP A 26 3.79 11.94 7.45
N ASP A 27 4.23 12.60 6.37
CA ASP A 27 3.49 12.67 5.10
C ASP A 27 3.25 11.28 4.48
N MET A 28 4.11 10.30 4.75
CA MET A 28 3.91 8.93 4.26
C MET A 28 2.79 8.23 5.03
N LEU A 29 2.66 8.51 6.34
CA LEU A 29 1.57 8.00 7.17
C LEU A 29 0.23 8.64 6.76
N LEU A 30 0.26 9.94 6.46
CA LEU A 30 -0.89 10.66 5.92
C LEU A 30 -1.31 10.06 4.56
N ALA A 31 -0.36 9.88 3.63
CA ALA A 31 -0.62 9.28 2.33
C ALA A 31 -1.20 7.86 2.44
N ALA A 32 -0.75 7.06 3.41
CA ALA A 32 -1.32 5.73 3.66
C ALA A 32 -2.77 5.78 4.18
N SER A 33 -3.07 6.75 5.05
CA SER A 33 -4.41 6.97 5.60
C SER A 33 -5.39 7.45 4.53
N GLU A 34 -4.96 8.40 3.68
CA GLU A 34 -5.73 8.88 2.54
C GLU A 34 -5.97 7.77 1.52
N ALA A 35 -4.93 6.96 1.23
CA ALA A 35 -5.07 5.82 0.33
C ALA A 35 -6.09 4.81 0.85
N LEU A 36 -6.10 4.51 2.16
CA LEU A 36 -7.10 3.63 2.75
C LEU A 36 -8.52 4.22 2.67
N ALA A 37 -8.67 5.51 2.97
CA ALA A 37 -9.96 6.20 2.90
C ALA A 37 -10.54 6.17 1.48
N ASN A 38 -9.70 6.35 0.46
CA ASN A 38 -10.08 6.29 -0.95
C ASN A 38 -10.48 4.88 -1.44
N GLN A 39 -10.17 3.82 -0.68
CA GLN A 39 -10.59 2.45 -1.00
C GLN A 39 -11.97 2.09 -0.45
N VAL A 40 -12.58 2.95 0.38
CA VAL A 40 -13.94 2.73 0.87
C VAL A 40 -14.93 3.11 -0.23
N THR A 41 -15.61 2.12 -0.79
CA THR A 41 -16.65 2.37 -1.80
C THR A 41 -17.87 3.02 -1.16
N GLU A 42 -18.58 3.86 -1.94
CA GLU A 42 -19.82 4.51 -1.50
C GLU A 42 -20.88 3.47 -1.06
N GLU A 43 -20.87 2.29 -1.66
CA GLU A 43 -21.73 1.17 -1.29
C GLU A 43 -21.40 0.59 0.09
N SER A 44 -20.11 0.56 0.46
CA SER A 44 -19.67 0.19 1.81
C SER A 44 -20.09 1.26 2.82
N TYR A 45 -19.97 2.53 2.43
CA TYR A 45 -20.44 3.67 3.23
C TYR A 45 -21.95 3.60 3.50
N LYS A 46 -22.77 3.28 2.48
CA LYS A 46 -24.23 3.10 2.61
C LYS A 46 -24.61 1.94 3.52
N LYS A 47 -23.76 0.91 3.60
CA LYS A 47 -23.91 -0.23 4.54
C LYS A 47 -23.39 0.09 5.96
N GLY A 48 -22.98 1.32 6.23
CA GLY A 48 -22.42 1.76 7.52
C GLY A 48 -20.99 1.24 7.78
N MET A 49 -20.31 0.74 6.75
CA MET A 49 -18.94 0.23 6.86
C MET A 49 -17.94 1.35 6.59
N THR A 50 -17.16 1.72 7.61
CA THR A 50 -16.07 2.71 7.50
C THR A 50 -14.79 2.10 6.92
N TYR A 51 -14.69 0.77 6.83
CA TYR A 51 -13.52 0.06 6.31
C TYR A 51 -13.93 -0.87 5.17
N PRO A 52 -13.07 -1.01 4.15
CA PRO A 52 -13.33 -1.94 3.06
C PRO A 52 -13.23 -3.41 3.55
N PRO A 53 -13.90 -4.34 2.86
CA PRO A 53 -13.89 -5.75 3.23
C PRO A 53 -12.48 -6.36 3.11
N PHE A 54 -12.16 -7.29 4.02
CA PHE A 54 -10.86 -7.99 4.04
C PHE A 54 -10.58 -8.83 2.78
N THR A 55 -11.60 -9.16 1.98
CA THR A 55 -11.47 -9.89 0.71
C THR A 55 -10.53 -9.19 -0.27
N ASP A 56 -10.47 -7.85 -0.22
CA ASP A 56 -9.65 -7.04 -1.12
C ASP A 56 -8.36 -6.52 -0.46
N ILE A 57 -7.94 -7.08 0.68
CA ILE A 57 -6.79 -6.59 1.47
C ILE A 57 -5.49 -6.51 0.66
N ARG A 58 -5.28 -7.42 -0.30
CA ARG A 58 -4.12 -7.38 -1.21
C ARG A 58 -4.16 -6.16 -2.12
N LYS A 59 -5.31 -5.87 -2.74
CA LYS A 59 -5.47 -4.67 -3.59
C LYS A 59 -5.36 -3.38 -2.77
N ILE A 60 -5.96 -3.36 -1.59
CA ILE A 60 -5.85 -2.22 -0.66
C ILE A 60 -4.39 -1.99 -0.29
N SER A 61 -3.67 -3.04 0.08
CA SER A 61 -2.24 -2.97 0.41
C SER A 61 -1.40 -2.48 -0.76
N ALA A 62 -1.69 -2.90 -2.00
CA ALA A 62 -0.97 -2.47 -3.20
C ALA A 62 -1.17 -0.97 -3.46
N ASN A 63 -2.40 -0.47 -3.30
CA ASN A 63 -2.70 0.95 -3.45
C ASN A 63 -2.06 1.80 -2.34
N ILE A 64 -2.08 1.34 -1.09
CA ILE A 64 -1.39 2.02 0.01
C ILE A 64 0.12 2.05 -0.26
N ALA A 65 0.71 0.92 -0.65
CA ALA A 65 2.13 0.82 -1.00
C ALA A 65 2.52 1.79 -2.12
N ALA A 66 1.70 1.88 -3.16
CA ALA A 66 1.93 2.80 -4.28
C ALA A 66 1.91 4.27 -3.85
N ASN A 67 0.96 4.69 -3.01
CA ASN A 67 0.89 6.06 -2.53
C ASN A 67 2.04 6.41 -1.58
N VAL A 68 2.40 5.49 -0.69
CA VAL A 68 3.55 5.64 0.22
C VAL A 68 4.85 5.73 -0.58
N ALA A 69 5.05 4.86 -1.57
CA ALA A 69 6.19 4.90 -2.46
C ALA A 69 6.24 6.22 -3.24
N ALA A 70 5.10 6.66 -3.81
CA ALA A 70 5.00 7.95 -4.51
C ALA A 70 5.45 9.11 -3.62
N LYS A 71 4.98 9.15 -2.36
CA LYS A 71 5.39 10.16 -1.39
C LYS A 71 6.88 10.08 -1.05
N ALA A 72 7.45 8.87 -0.94
CA ALA A 72 8.88 8.69 -0.74
C ALA A 72 9.73 9.22 -1.92
N TYR A 73 9.26 9.04 -3.16
CA TYR A 73 9.90 9.64 -4.34
C TYR A 73 9.78 11.16 -4.34
N GLU A 74 8.61 11.72 -4.02
CA GLU A 74 8.38 13.17 -3.94
C GLU A 74 9.27 13.86 -2.89
N LEU A 75 9.46 13.22 -1.74
CA LEU A 75 10.29 13.73 -0.65
C LEU A 75 11.80 13.50 -0.89
N GLY A 76 12.20 12.84 -1.98
CA GLY A 76 13.60 12.51 -2.25
C GLY A 76 14.20 11.51 -1.25
N LEU A 77 13.35 10.73 -0.58
CA LEU A 77 13.75 9.72 0.41
C LEU A 77 13.88 8.32 -0.20
N ALA A 78 13.36 8.13 -1.40
CA ALA A 78 13.47 6.89 -2.17
C ALA A 78 14.88 6.72 -2.77
N THR A 79 15.45 5.54 -2.62
CA THR A 79 16.78 5.20 -3.17
C THR A 79 16.69 4.31 -4.41
N HIS A 80 15.57 3.63 -4.65
CA HIS A 80 15.36 2.82 -5.84
C HIS A 80 14.98 3.71 -7.03
N LEU A 81 15.97 4.17 -7.79
CA LEU A 81 15.77 5.01 -8.97
C LEU A 81 16.05 4.22 -10.26
N PRO A 82 15.33 4.51 -11.37
CA PRO A 82 14.27 5.51 -11.51
C PRO A 82 12.91 5.05 -10.95
N ARG A 83 12.04 6.03 -10.64
CA ARG A 83 10.66 5.76 -10.20
C ARG A 83 9.91 4.95 -11.28
N PRO A 84 9.31 3.80 -10.95
CA PRO A 84 8.45 3.05 -11.87
C PRO A 84 7.24 3.90 -12.32
N GLU A 85 6.87 3.81 -13.60
CA GLU A 85 5.70 4.53 -14.14
C GLU A 85 4.40 4.12 -13.43
N ASN A 86 4.23 2.81 -13.17
CA ASN A 86 3.05 2.28 -12.50
C ASN A 86 3.43 1.65 -11.15
N LEU A 87 3.33 2.44 -10.09
CA LEU A 87 3.65 2.02 -8.73
C LEU A 87 2.70 0.94 -8.20
N VAL A 88 1.43 0.91 -8.62
CA VAL A 88 0.48 -0.11 -8.19
C VAL A 88 0.85 -1.47 -8.75
N LYS A 89 1.12 -1.56 -10.06
CA LYS A 89 1.61 -2.79 -10.69
C LYS A 89 2.95 -3.23 -10.11
N TYR A 90 3.84 -2.27 -9.83
CA TYR A 90 5.11 -2.59 -9.20
C TYR A 90 4.91 -3.18 -7.79
N ALA A 91 4.04 -2.56 -6.98
CA ALA A 91 3.67 -3.09 -5.67
C ALA A 91 3.09 -4.51 -5.76
N GLU A 92 2.16 -4.76 -6.69
CA GLU A 92 1.60 -6.10 -6.94
C GLU A 92 2.68 -7.12 -7.32
N SER A 93 3.65 -6.73 -8.15
CA SER A 93 4.77 -7.60 -8.54
C SER A 93 5.72 -7.92 -7.40
N CYS A 94 5.83 -7.04 -6.41
CA CYS A 94 6.64 -7.24 -5.20
C CYS A 94 5.93 -8.08 -4.13
N MET A 95 4.62 -8.33 -4.27
CA MET A 95 3.86 -9.11 -3.29
C MET A 95 4.19 -10.60 -3.39
N TYR A 96 4.40 -11.22 -2.23
CA TYR A 96 4.62 -12.66 -2.15
C TYR A 96 3.38 -13.44 -2.61
N THR A 97 3.59 -14.36 -3.55
CA THR A 97 2.58 -15.29 -4.04
C THR A 97 2.86 -16.68 -3.46
N PRO A 98 1.95 -17.25 -2.64
CA PRO A 98 2.16 -18.51 -1.94
C PRO A 98 2.01 -19.75 -2.83
N LEU A 99 2.30 -19.65 -4.13
CA LEU A 99 2.28 -20.78 -5.05
C LEU A 99 3.53 -21.63 -4.81
N TYR A 100 3.34 -22.95 -4.77
CA TYR A 100 4.47 -23.88 -4.68
C TYR A 100 5.42 -23.67 -5.84
N ARG A 101 6.72 -23.53 -5.52
CA ARG A 101 7.76 -23.53 -6.54
C ARG A 101 7.97 -24.97 -7.00
N ASN A 102 8.06 -25.17 -8.30
CA ASN A 102 8.49 -26.45 -8.85
C ASN A 102 9.96 -26.64 -8.50
N TYR A 103 10.26 -27.68 -7.73
CA TYR A 103 11.63 -28.10 -7.45
C TYR A 103 12.08 -29.03 -8.60
N ARG A 104 13.25 -28.75 -9.18
CA ARG A 104 13.96 -29.65 -10.12
C ARG A 104 15.09 -30.34 -9.40
#